data_AF-A0A158KKI6-F1
#
_entry.id   AF-A0A158KKI6-F1
#
_cell.length_a   1.000
_cell.length_b   1.000
_cell.length_c   1.000
_cell.angle_alpha   90.00
_cell.angle_beta   90.00
_cell.angle_gamma   90.00
#
_symmetry.space_group_name_H-M   'P 1'
#
loop_
_entity.id
_entity.type
_entity.pdbx_description
1 polymer ?
#
loop_
_entity_poly.entity_id
_entity_poly.type
_entity_poly.pdbx_seq_one_letter_code
_entity_poly.pdbx_strand_id
1 'polypeptide(L)'
;MAVINMEMPDEEPTRASPPSNESAAESGLRPLSRLTSDSRLARIHAETLALTELPYYSKFAREFLRSDFNFAAAKMTVARGGKLIAIEAEFRAAEAFFKKALDWANKLPGRRTPTQPELVTLEIKHAMSGRLVRVLSMYDQLFLKTMEALMFRSLTAQTRQAALQAAEIRVKQIPFLCIPDNNRFAPEGVLLPDPDETH
;
A
#
# COMPACT_ATOMS: atom_id res chain seq x y z
N MET A 1 -44.42 44.59 28.98
CA MET A 1 -43.17 44.95 29.70
C MET A 1 -43.13 44.06 30.94
N ALA A 2 -42.51 42.89 30.85
CA ALA A 2 -41.07 42.63 31.00
C ALA A 2 -40.65 42.70 32.47
N VAL A 3 -40.39 41.54 33.10
CA VAL A 3 -39.21 41.29 33.95
C VAL A 3 -38.96 39.77 33.95
N ILE A 4 -37.86 39.33 33.32
CA ILE A 4 -37.24 38.03 33.56
C ILE A 4 -35.79 38.36 33.88
N ASN A 5 -35.32 38.01 35.09
CA ASN A 5 -33.96 37.54 35.33
C ASN A 5 -33.76 37.13 36.79
N MET A 6 -32.64 36.42 36.98
CA MET A 6 -32.00 35.92 38.22
C MET A 6 -32.52 34.58 38.72
N GLU A 7 -31.73 33.62 39.21
CA GLU A 7 -30.28 33.32 39.28
C GLU A 7 -30.19 31.91 39.93
N MET A 8 -29.03 31.25 39.88
CA MET A 8 -28.75 29.86 40.29
C MET A 8 -29.18 29.48 41.73
N PRO A 9 -29.20 28.17 42.07
CA PRO A 9 -28.09 27.68 42.91
C PRO A 9 -27.62 26.21 42.70
N ASP A 10 -26.31 26.06 42.95
CA ASP A 10 -25.56 25.06 43.73
C ASP A 10 -25.52 23.53 43.44
N GLU A 11 -24.27 23.05 43.47
CA GLU A 11 -23.75 21.67 43.37
C GLU A 11 -24.12 20.76 44.55
N GLU A 12 -24.11 19.43 44.32
CA GLU A 12 -23.64 18.42 45.29
C GLU A 12 -23.46 17.01 44.61
N PRO A 13 -22.79 15.99 45.21
CA PRO A 13 -21.44 15.60 44.84
C PRO A 13 -21.26 14.16 44.29
N THR A 14 -20.08 13.91 43.72
CA THR A 14 -19.57 12.64 43.18
C THR A 14 -19.39 11.54 44.24
N ARG A 15 -19.90 10.32 43.99
CA ARG A 15 -19.40 9.07 44.61
C ARG A 15 -19.12 7.99 43.56
N ALA A 16 -17.90 7.48 43.62
CA ALA A 16 -17.31 6.49 42.73
C ALA A 16 -17.91 5.09 42.87
N SER A 17 -17.86 4.29 41.79
CA SER A 17 -18.03 2.83 41.81
C SER A 17 -16.85 2.18 41.06
N PRO A 18 -16.07 1.26 41.68
CA PRO A 18 -15.05 0.46 41.01
C PRO A 18 -15.63 -0.90 40.52
N PRO A 19 -14.85 -1.71 39.76
CA PRO A 19 -15.30 -2.39 38.54
C PRO A 19 -15.76 -3.84 38.76
N SER A 20 -16.65 -4.32 37.89
CA SER A 20 -16.95 -5.75 37.74
C SER A 20 -16.28 -6.29 36.48
N ASN A 21 -15.12 -6.93 36.67
CA ASN A 21 -14.57 -7.91 35.74
C ASN A 21 -15.42 -9.18 35.84
N GLU A 22 -16.30 -9.42 34.86
CA GLU A 22 -16.89 -10.74 34.65
C GLU A 22 -16.28 -11.41 33.42
N SER A 23 -15.39 -12.34 33.74
CA SER A 23 -14.84 -13.35 32.85
C SER A 23 -15.91 -14.38 32.54
N ALA A 24 -16.70 -14.19 31.48
CA ALA A 24 -17.55 -15.24 30.93
C ALA A 24 -16.79 -15.99 29.82
N ALA A 25 -16.34 -17.20 30.15
CA ALA A 25 -15.79 -18.14 29.19
C ALA A 25 -16.93 -18.76 28.37
N GLU A 26 -17.15 -18.25 27.15
CA GLU A 26 -17.87 -18.98 26.12
C GLU A 26 -16.86 -19.60 25.15
N SER A 27 -16.93 -20.94 25.09
CA SER A 27 -16.21 -21.80 24.16
C SER A 27 -16.67 -21.50 22.73
N GLY A 28 -15.83 -20.74 22.02
CA GLY A 28 -15.90 -20.51 20.60
C GLY A 28 -14.54 -19.93 20.22
N LEU A 29 -13.95 -20.41 19.13
CA LEU A 29 -12.70 -19.85 18.60
C LEU A 29 -12.85 -18.33 18.60
N ARG A 30 -12.10 -17.62 19.46
CA ARG A 30 -12.07 -16.17 19.43
C ARG A 30 -11.80 -15.79 17.99
N PRO A 31 -12.66 -15.00 17.33
CA PRO A 31 -12.33 -14.46 16.04
C PRO A 31 -10.95 -13.85 16.22
N LEU A 32 -9.96 -14.28 15.43
CA LEU A 32 -8.74 -13.52 15.31
C LEU A 32 -9.21 -12.14 14.86
N SER A 33 -9.34 -11.19 15.80
CA SER A 33 -9.14 -9.79 15.52
C SER A 33 -7.73 -9.73 14.97
N ARG A 34 -7.62 -10.03 13.68
CA ARG A 34 -6.57 -9.55 12.82
C ARG A 34 -6.58 -8.08 13.16
N LEU A 35 -5.61 -7.65 13.96
CA LEU A 35 -5.35 -6.24 14.19
C LEU A 35 -5.26 -5.70 12.77
N THR A 36 -6.36 -5.09 12.32
CA THR A 36 -6.40 -4.52 10.99
C THR A 36 -5.26 -3.54 11.02
N SER A 37 -4.39 -3.68 10.02
CA SER A 37 -3.15 -2.93 9.87
C SER A 37 -3.35 -1.44 10.18
N ASP A 38 -4.55 -0.92 9.94
CA ASP A 38 -4.98 0.44 10.26
C ASP A 38 -4.76 0.87 11.71
N SER A 39 -5.10 0.05 12.71
CA SER A 39 -4.91 0.43 14.13
C SER A 39 -3.43 0.48 14.54
N ARG A 40 -2.58 -0.38 13.96
CA ARG A 40 -1.12 -0.32 14.14
C ARG A 40 -0.52 0.87 13.42
N LEU A 41 -0.99 1.14 12.21
CA LEU A 41 -0.52 2.24 11.37
C LEU A 41 -0.86 3.61 11.96
N ALA A 42 -2.07 3.79 12.52
CA ALA A 42 -2.51 5.04 13.13
C ALA A 42 -1.66 5.46 14.35
N ARG A 43 -1.09 4.48 15.08
CA ARG A 43 -0.27 4.75 16.27
C ARG A 43 1.17 5.12 15.93
N ILE A 44 1.68 4.78 14.76
CA ILE A 44 3.11 4.91 14.44
C ILE A 44 3.46 6.33 13.94
N HIS A 45 2.60 6.99 13.17
CA HIS A 45 2.79 8.40 12.75
C HIS A 45 1.44 9.09 12.44
N ALA A 46 0.88 9.83 13.40
CA ALA A 46 -0.41 10.52 13.22
C ALA A 46 -0.33 11.79 12.32
N GLU A 47 0.87 12.35 12.13
CA GLU A 47 1.06 13.66 11.46
C GLU A 47 1.20 13.57 9.93
N THR A 48 1.31 12.37 9.36
CA THR A 48 1.54 12.15 7.91
C THR A 48 0.36 11.46 7.24
N LEU A 49 -0.88 11.85 7.59
CA LEU A 49 -2.08 11.30 6.96
C LEU A 49 -2.47 12.14 5.74
N ALA A 50 -2.10 11.66 4.55
CA ALA A 50 -2.56 12.23 3.29
C ALA A 50 -3.57 11.26 2.63
N LEU A 51 -4.85 11.64 2.65
CA LEU A 51 -5.86 11.01 1.81
C LEU A 51 -5.70 11.54 0.38
N THR A 52 -5.44 10.65 -0.56
CA THR A 52 -5.23 11.01 -1.97
C THR A 52 -6.13 10.17 -2.85
N GLU A 53 -6.88 10.82 -3.75
CA GLU A 53 -7.63 10.13 -4.80
C GLU A 53 -6.78 10.05 -6.06
N LEU A 54 -6.57 8.84 -6.56
CA LEU A 54 -5.73 8.60 -7.74
C LEU A 54 -6.49 7.80 -8.81
N PRO A 55 -6.42 8.23 -10.08
CA PRO A 55 -7.02 7.49 -11.19
C PRO A 55 -6.13 6.32 -11.61
N TYR A 56 -6.73 5.12 -11.72
CA TYR A 56 -6.08 3.92 -12.23
C TYR A 56 -6.85 3.24 -13.37
N TYR A 57 -6.15 2.94 -14.46
CA TYR A 57 -6.72 2.38 -15.70
C TYR A 57 -6.54 0.87 -15.81
N SER A 58 -5.43 0.33 -15.31
CA SER A 58 -5.11 -1.09 -15.37
C SER A 58 -5.84 -1.88 -14.29
N LYS A 59 -6.35 -3.07 -14.66
CA LYS A 59 -6.95 -4.00 -13.70
C LYS A 59 -5.94 -4.42 -12.62
N PHE A 60 -4.70 -4.69 -13.04
CA PHE A 60 -3.62 -5.08 -12.13
C PHE A 60 -3.38 -4.06 -11.03
N ALA A 61 -3.22 -2.76 -11.34
CA ALA A 61 -2.97 -1.74 -10.32
C ALA A 61 -4.14 -1.65 -9.33
N ARG A 62 -5.38 -1.74 -9.82
CA ARG A 62 -6.57 -1.71 -8.96
C ARG A 62 -6.67 -2.92 -8.04
N GLU A 63 -6.39 -4.11 -8.56
CA GLU A 63 -6.36 -5.33 -7.75
C GLU A 63 -5.26 -5.25 -6.69
N PHE A 64 -4.05 -4.86 -7.08
CA PHE A 64 -2.92 -4.69 -6.18
C PHE A 64 -3.22 -3.71 -5.03
N LEU A 65 -3.89 -2.59 -5.33
CA LEU A 65 -4.29 -1.61 -4.32
C LEU A 65 -5.28 -2.18 -3.31
N ARG A 66 -6.17 -3.08 -3.75
CA ARG A 66 -7.17 -3.71 -2.88
C ARG A 66 -6.61 -4.89 -2.09
N SER A 67 -5.70 -5.68 -2.66
CA SER A 67 -5.16 -6.89 -2.04
C SER A 67 -3.90 -6.62 -1.21
N ASP A 68 -2.88 -6.03 -1.84
CA ASP A 68 -1.50 -6.11 -1.35
C ASP A 68 -1.00 -4.78 -0.78
N PHE A 69 -1.55 -3.65 -1.21
CA PHE A 69 -1.04 -2.33 -0.82
C PHE A 69 -1.07 -2.09 0.69
N ASN A 70 -2.20 -2.34 1.34
CA ASN A 70 -2.32 -2.13 2.79
C ASN A 70 -1.39 -3.05 3.59
N PHE A 71 -1.22 -4.30 3.12
CA PHE A 71 -0.28 -5.25 3.71
C PHE A 71 1.17 -4.77 3.56
N ALA A 72 1.57 -4.40 2.35
CA ALA A 72 2.92 -3.94 2.04
C ALA A 72 3.25 -2.65 2.81
N ALA A 73 2.34 -1.67 2.82
CA ALA A 73 2.51 -0.44 3.57
C ALA A 73 2.72 -0.71 5.07
N ALA A 74 1.85 -1.52 5.68
CA ALA A 74 1.99 -1.90 7.08
C ALA A 74 3.35 -2.57 7.37
N LYS A 75 3.79 -3.50 6.53
CA LYS A 75 5.06 -4.20 6.72
C LYS A 75 6.27 -3.31 6.52
N MET A 76 6.21 -2.35 5.59
CA MET A 76 7.27 -1.38 5.37
C MET A 76 7.44 -0.41 6.55
N THR A 77 6.36 -0.03 7.24
CA THR A 77 6.49 0.85 8.44
C THR A 77 7.29 0.25 9.58
N VAL A 78 7.33 -1.08 9.69
CA VAL A 78 8.03 -1.81 10.75
C VAL A 78 9.31 -2.49 10.27
N ALA A 79 9.68 -2.30 8.99
CA ALA A 79 10.90 -2.84 8.42
C ALA A 79 12.13 -2.17 9.04
N ARG A 80 13.13 -2.98 9.43
CA ARG A 80 14.39 -2.51 10.04
C ARG A 80 15.57 -3.31 9.53
N GLY A 81 16.77 -2.74 9.65
CA GLY A 81 18.03 -3.40 9.30
C GLY A 81 18.07 -3.85 7.84
N GLY A 82 18.53 -5.08 7.62
CA GLY A 82 18.67 -5.69 6.29
C GLY A 82 17.39 -5.65 5.46
N LYS A 83 16.22 -5.85 6.06
CA LYS A 83 14.94 -5.81 5.33
C LYS A 83 14.67 -4.44 4.69
N LEU A 84 14.98 -3.37 5.42
CA LEU A 84 14.78 -2.01 4.91
C LEU A 84 15.70 -1.76 3.70
N ILE A 85 16.96 -2.20 3.80
CA ILE A 85 17.95 -2.09 2.71
C ILE A 85 17.48 -2.88 1.47
N ALA A 86 16.99 -4.11 1.67
CA ALA A 86 16.46 -4.95 0.60
C ALA A 86 15.29 -4.28 -0.14
N ILE A 87 14.33 -3.75 0.62
CA ILE A 87 13.14 -3.07 0.08
C ILE A 87 13.56 -1.78 -0.66
N GLU A 88 14.46 -0.99 -0.09
CA GLU A 88 14.96 0.23 -0.74
C GLU A 88 15.70 -0.05 -2.04
N ALA A 89 16.53 -1.11 -2.06
CA ALA A 89 17.23 -1.56 -3.25
C ALA A 89 16.23 -2.00 -4.34
N GLU A 90 15.20 -2.77 -4.00
CA GLU A 90 14.18 -3.18 -4.95
C GLU A 90 13.37 -1.98 -5.47
N PHE A 91 13.02 -1.00 -4.62
CA PHE A 91 12.38 0.22 -5.11
C PHE A 91 13.25 0.99 -6.11
N ARG A 92 14.56 1.11 -5.85
CA ARG A 92 15.48 1.76 -6.80
C ARG A 92 15.55 0.99 -8.12
N ALA A 93 15.62 -0.34 -8.06
CA ALA A 93 15.62 -1.20 -9.25
C ALA A 93 14.31 -1.08 -10.04
N ALA A 94 13.17 -1.09 -9.35
CA ALA A 94 11.85 -0.92 -9.94
C ALA A 94 11.70 0.46 -10.60
N GLU A 95 12.06 1.54 -9.91
CA GLU A 95 12.03 2.90 -10.47
C GLU A 95 12.91 3.04 -11.71
N ALA A 96 14.13 2.48 -11.68
CA ALA A 96 15.03 2.48 -12.84
C ALA A 96 14.46 1.67 -14.02
N PHE A 97 13.85 0.51 -13.74
CA PHE A 97 13.16 -0.30 -14.74
C PHE A 97 12.00 0.48 -15.38
N PHE A 98 11.11 1.04 -14.56
CA PHE A 98 9.94 1.77 -15.04
C PHE A 98 10.31 3.01 -15.83
N LYS A 99 11.37 3.74 -15.43
CA LYS A 99 11.89 4.86 -16.20
C LYS A 99 12.28 4.41 -17.62
N LYS A 100 13.07 3.34 -17.74
CA LYS A 100 13.46 2.79 -19.06
C LYS A 100 12.26 2.28 -19.86
N ALA A 101 11.31 1.61 -19.21
CA ALA A 101 10.12 1.08 -19.86
C ALA A 101 9.20 2.21 -20.37
N LEU A 102 9.02 3.28 -19.60
CA LEU A 102 8.26 4.45 -20.02
C LEU A 102 8.99 5.23 -21.13
N ASP A 103 10.31 5.38 -21.05
CA ASP A 103 11.11 6.00 -22.12
C ASP A 103 10.98 5.23 -23.44
N TRP A 104 10.92 3.89 -23.38
CA TRP A 104 10.60 3.05 -24.54
C TRP A 104 9.16 3.25 -25.01
N ALA A 105 8.18 3.17 -24.12
CA ALA A 105 6.77 3.26 -24.49
C ALA A 105 6.38 4.63 -25.05
N ASN A 106 7.02 5.71 -24.59
CA ASN A 106 6.82 7.07 -25.10
C ASN A 106 7.34 7.27 -26.53
N LYS A 107 8.25 6.42 -27.02
CA LYS A 107 8.72 6.44 -28.41
C LYS A 107 7.77 5.72 -29.37
N LEU A 108 6.82 4.95 -28.85
CA LEU A 108 5.86 4.24 -29.68
C LEU A 108 4.83 5.21 -30.25
N PRO A 109 4.53 5.15 -31.55
CA PRO A 109 3.41 5.89 -32.13
C PRO A 109 2.10 5.46 -31.48
N GLY A 110 1.32 6.41 -30.98
CA GLY A 110 0.04 6.15 -30.33
C GLY A 110 -0.77 7.42 -30.20
N ARG A 111 -2.10 7.27 -30.08
CA ARG A 111 -3.02 8.37 -29.82
C ARG A 111 -3.73 8.13 -28.50
N ARG A 112 -3.91 9.19 -27.71
CA ARG A 112 -4.69 9.14 -26.48
C ARG A 112 -6.06 8.54 -26.74
N THR A 113 -6.35 7.45 -26.05
CA THR A 113 -7.63 6.76 -26.13
C THR A 113 -8.48 7.22 -24.94
N PRO A 114 -9.75 7.62 -25.13
CA PRO A 114 -10.62 7.97 -24.02
C PRO A 114 -10.95 6.70 -23.23
N THR A 115 -10.13 6.42 -22.22
CA THR A 115 -10.35 5.34 -21.28
C THR A 115 -10.84 5.98 -19.99
N GLN A 116 -11.88 5.43 -19.37
CA GLN A 116 -12.35 5.94 -18.08
C GLN A 116 -11.50 5.32 -16.96
N PRO A 117 -10.85 6.12 -16.10
CA PRO A 117 -10.16 5.60 -14.94
C PRO A 117 -11.15 5.21 -13.84
N GLU A 118 -10.73 4.29 -12.98
CA GLU A 118 -11.36 4.13 -11.67
C GLU A 118 -10.62 5.00 -10.66
N LEU A 119 -11.34 5.80 -9.88
CA LEU A 119 -10.77 6.58 -8.79
C LEU A 119 -10.62 5.69 -7.56
N VAL A 120 -9.41 5.62 -7.01
CA VAL A 120 -9.12 4.87 -5.79
C VAL A 120 -8.61 5.86 -4.74
N THR A 121 -9.31 5.93 -3.61
CA THR A 121 -8.90 6.71 -2.45
C THR A 121 -7.88 5.91 -1.64
N LEU A 122 -6.69 6.46 -1.45
CA LEU A 122 -5.60 5.84 -0.71
C LEU A 122 -5.18 6.71 0.47
N GLU A 123 -4.92 6.07 1.59
CA GLU A 123 -4.36 6.69 2.78
C GLU A 123 -2.85 6.44 2.79
N ILE A 124 -2.07 7.48 2.49
CA ILE A 124 -0.60 7.39 2.44
C ILE A 124 -0.05 7.80 3.79
N LYS A 125 0.48 6.83 4.55
CA LYS A 125 0.90 7.03 5.95
C LYS A 125 2.42 7.20 6.12
N HIS A 126 3.21 6.77 5.14
CA HIS A 126 4.68 6.80 5.23
C HIS A 126 5.36 6.92 3.86
N ALA A 127 6.60 7.40 3.83
CA ALA A 127 7.34 7.68 2.58
C ALA A 127 7.41 6.47 1.63
N MET A 128 7.62 5.25 2.15
CA MET A 128 7.68 4.04 1.31
C MET A 128 6.32 3.68 0.68
N SER A 129 5.18 3.96 1.34
CA SER A 129 3.87 3.80 0.72
C SER A 129 3.68 4.79 -0.43
N GLY A 130 4.15 6.03 -0.29
CA GLY A 130 4.18 7.00 -1.37
C GLY A 130 5.03 6.55 -2.56
N ARG A 131 6.19 5.91 -2.30
CA ARG A 131 7.01 5.30 -3.37
C ARG A 131 6.30 4.15 -4.06
N LEU A 132 5.59 3.30 -3.32
CA LEU A 132 4.79 2.21 -3.89
C LEU A 132 3.67 2.75 -4.80
N VAL A 133 2.95 3.78 -4.34
CA VAL A 133 1.97 4.50 -5.16
C VAL A 133 2.63 5.02 -6.44
N ARG A 134 3.79 5.66 -6.35
CA ARG A 134 4.53 6.15 -7.52
C ARG A 134 4.88 5.04 -8.51
N VAL A 135 5.36 3.89 -8.02
CA VAL A 135 5.67 2.72 -8.85
C VAL A 135 4.42 2.19 -9.55
N LEU A 136 3.30 2.08 -8.84
CA LEU A 136 2.00 1.68 -9.42
C LEU A 136 1.51 2.67 -10.47
N SER A 137 1.66 3.97 -10.23
CA SER A 137 1.31 5.01 -11.21
C SER A 137 2.19 4.92 -12.46
N MET A 138 3.48 4.59 -12.33
CA MET A 138 4.36 4.34 -13.48
C MET A 138 3.94 3.09 -14.27
N TYR A 139 3.55 2.01 -13.58
CA TYR A 139 2.96 0.84 -14.23
C TYR A 139 1.71 1.21 -15.01
N ASP A 140 0.82 2.01 -14.41
CA ASP A 140 -0.45 2.37 -15.02
C ASP A 140 -0.27 3.28 -16.26
N GLN A 141 0.71 4.18 -16.22
CA GLN A 141 1.14 4.96 -17.38
C GLN A 141 1.69 4.07 -18.50
N LEU A 142 2.51 3.07 -18.15
CA LEU A 142 3.03 2.10 -19.11
C LEU A 142 1.88 1.29 -19.76
N PHE A 143 0.90 0.88 -18.96
CA PHE A 143 -0.30 0.21 -19.43
C PHE A 143 -1.06 1.05 -20.47
N LEU A 144 -1.29 2.33 -20.18
CA LEU A 144 -1.94 3.25 -21.12
C LEU A 144 -1.12 3.43 -22.40
N LYS A 145 0.18 3.72 -22.29
CA LYS A 145 1.03 3.96 -23.46
C LYS A 145 1.09 2.75 -24.39
N THR A 146 1.19 1.56 -23.82
CA THR A 146 1.16 0.32 -24.60
C THR A 146 -0.23 0.01 -25.15
N MET A 147 -1.31 0.44 -24.50
CA MET A 147 -2.68 0.40 -25.06
C MET A 147 -2.80 1.27 -26.29
N GLU A 148 -2.38 2.53 -26.19
CA GLU A 148 -2.41 3.50 -27.29
C GLU A 148 -1.62 2.98 -28.50
N ALA A 149 -0.43 2.41 -28.27
CA ALA A 149 0.40 1.81 -29.31
C ALA A 149 -0.22 0.56 -29.95
N LEU A 150 -0.85 -0.30 -29.14
CA LEU A 150 -1.56 -1.48 -29.64
C LEU A 150 -2.73 -1.08 -30.55
N MET A 151 -3.54 -0.11 -30.12
CA MET A 151 -4.66 0.41 -30.90
C MET A 151 -4.20 1.05 -32.21
N PHE A 152 -3.03 1.68 -32.20
CA PHE A 152 -2.39 2.25 -33.39
C PHE A 152 -1.63 1.22 -34.24
N ARG A 153 -1.65 -0.07 -33.84
CA ARG A 153 -0.94 -1.18 -34.51
C ARG A 153 0.58 -0.99 -34.62
N SER A 154 1.17 -0.12 -33.79
CA SER A 154 2.62 0.07 -33.69
C SER A 154 3.28 -0.91 -32.71
N LEU A 155 2.47 -1.60 -31.92
CA LEU A 155 2.89 -2.62 -30.95
C LEU A 155 2.02 -3.86 -31.11
N THR A 156 2.61 -5.05 -31.05
CA THR A 156 1.85 -6.30 -31.07
C THR A 156 1.27 -6.62 -29.69
N ALA A 157 0.18 -7.40 -29.65
CA ALA A 157 -0.40 -7.86 -28.38
C ALA A 157 0.59 -8.69 -27.55
N GLN A 158 1.42 -9.51 -28.21
CA GLN A 158 2.42 -10.35 -27.55
C GLN A 158 3.54 -9.51 -26.91
N THR A 159 4.09 -8.54 -27.64
CA THR A 159 5.12 -7.64 -27.11
C THR A 159 4.60 -6.83 -25.94
N ARG A 160 3.35 -6.35 -26.04
CA ARG A 160 2.68 -5.68 -24.94
C ARG A 160 2.54 -6.56 -23.71
N GLN A 161 2.05 -7.79 -23.88
CA GLN A 161 1.84 -8.71 -22.77
C GLN A 161 3.15 -9.02 -22.06
N ALA A 162 4.23 -9.26 -22.81
CA ALA A 162 5.56 -9.49 -22.24
C ALA A 162 6.06 -8.27 -21.43
N ALA A 163 5.88 -7.06 -21.96
CA ALA A 163 6.28 -5.83 -21.27
C ALA A 163 5.49 -5.63 -19.96
N LEU A 164 4.17 -5.86 -19.98
CA LEU A 164 3.34 -5.74 -18.79
C LEU A 164 3.63 -6.84 -17.76
N GLN A 165 3.85 -8.08 -18.18
CA GLN A 165 4.25 -9.16 -17.27
C GLN A 165 5.59 -8.87 -16.57
N ALA A 166 6.59 -8.40 -17.32
CA ALA A 166 7.87 -8.00 -16.72
C ALA A 166 7.69 -6.87 -15.69
N ALA A 167 6.80 -5.92 -15.98
CA ALA A 167 6.46 -4.83 -15.07
C ALA A 167 5.69 -5.32 -13.82
N GLU A 168 4.74 -6.24 -13.97
CA GLU A 168 3.99 -6.84 -12.85
C GLU A 168 4.90 -7.63 -11.91
N ILE A 169 5.82 -8.43 -12.45
CA ILE A 169 6.83 -9.16 -11.66
C ILE A 169 7.61 -8.17 -10.79
N ARG A 170 8.02 -7.05 -11.39
CA ARG A 170 8.78 -6.01 -10.67
C ARG A 170 7.97 -5.37 -9.54
N VAL A 171 6.69 -5.10 -9.76
CA VAL A 171 5.79 -4.57 -8.71
C VAL A 171 5.57 -5.60 -7.61
N LYS A 172 5.32 -6.87 -7.96
CA LYS A 172 5.05 -7.96 -7.00
C LYS A 172 6.27 -8.33 -6.15
N GLN A 173 7.49 -8.04 -6.61
CA GLN A 173 8.69 -8.29 -5.82
C GLN A 173 8.72 -7.47 -4.51
N ILE A 174 8.16 -6.26 -4.54
CA ILE A 174 8.13 -5.36 -3.37
C ILE A 174 7.31 -5.95 -2.20
N PRO A 175 6.03 -6.33 -2.35
CA PRO A 175 5.29 -6.98 -1.29
C PRO A 175 5.85 -8.37 -0.97
N PHE A 176 6.46 -9.07 -1.93
CA PHE A 176 7.12 -10.35 -1.64
C PHE A 176 8.23 -10.18 -0.60
N LEU A 177 9.09 -9.16 -0.72
CA LEU A 177 10.11 -8.83 0.29
C LEU A 177 9.49 -8.41 1.64
N CYS A 178 8.21 -8.01 1.67
CA CYS A 178 7.51 -7.67 2.89
C CYS A 178 7.04 -8.91 3.68
N ILE A 179 6.97 -10.09 3.06
CA ILE A 179 6.49 -11.34 3.68
C ILE A 179 7.47 -11.85 4.75
N PRO A 180 8.78 -12.06 4.48
CA PRO A 180 9.71 -12.60 5.47
C PRO A 180 9.91 -11.64 6.65
N ASP A 181 10.18 -12.18 7.83
CA ASP A 181 10.49 -11.39 9.01
C ASP A 181 11.86 -10.70 8.91
N ASN A 182 12.08 -9.65 9.72
CA ASN A 182 13.30 -8.83 9.67
C ASN A 182 14.58 -9.67 9.86
N ASN A 183 14.52 -10.75 10.64
CA ASN A 183 15.65 -11.62 10.96
C ASN A 183 16.07 -12.52 9.78
N ARG A 184 15.25 -12.62 8.74
CA ARG A 184 15.56 -13.37 7.52
C ARG A 184 16.41 -12.59 6.53
N PHE A 185 16.85 -11.38 6.88
CA PHE A 185 17.69 -10.57 6.02
C PHE A 185 19.07 -10.39 6.65
N ALA A 186 20.11 -10.67 5.86
CA ALA A 186 21.47 -10.30 6.19
C ALA A 186 21.59 -8.77 6.33
N PRO A 187 22.60 -8.25 7.06
CA PRO A 187 22.83 -6.80 7.18
C PRO A 187 22.94 -6.07 5.83
N GLU A 188 23.44 -6.76 4.80
CA GLU A 188 23.56 -6.26 3.43
C GLU A 188 22.23 -6.19 2.66
N GLY A 189 21.13 -6.67 3.25
CA GLY A 189 19.80 -6.71 2.61
C GLY A 189 19.57 -7.91 1.70
N VAL A 190 20.32 -9.00 1.89
CA VAL A 190 20.11 -10.26 1.18
C VAL A 190 19.18 -11.17 1.98
N LEU A 191 18.17 -11.74 1.34
CA LEU A 191 17.28 -12.72 1.96
C LEU A 191 18.05 -14.03 2.22
N LEU A 192 18.02 -14.50 3.46
CA LEU A 192 18.63 -15.76 3.89
C LEU A 192 17.76 -16.95 3.46
N PRO A 193 18.39 -18.09 3.09
CA PRO A 193 17.67 -19.32 2.77
C PRO A 193 16.80 -19.77 3.96
N ASP A 194 15.70 -20.48 3.69
CA ASP A 194 14.90 -21.02 4.77
C ASP A 194 15.73 -22.05 5.57
N PRO A 195 15.64 -22.04 6.91
CA PRO A 195 16.41 -22.97 7.75
C PRO A 195 16.06 -24.44 7.46
N ASP A 196 14.89 -24.71 6.87
CA ASP A 196 14.41 -26.04 6.50
C ASP A 196 14.97 -26.54 5.15
N GLU A 197 15.66 -25.70 4.37
CA GLU A 197 16.25 -26.08 3.07
C GLU A 197 17.74 -26.46 3.15
N THR A 198 18.34 -26.42 4.34
CA THR A 198 19.70 -26.92 4.60
C THR A 198 19.67 -28.35 5.13
N HIS A 199 19.40 -29.32 4.25
CA HIS A 199 19.64 -30.75 4.49
C HIS A 199 20.23 -31.43 3.25
#